data_AF-A0A2T3AXB9-F1
#
_entry.id   AF-A0A2T3AXB9-F1
#
_cell.length_a   1.000
_cell.length_b   1.000
_cell.length_c   1.000
_cell.angle_alpha   90.00
_cell.angle_beta   90.00
_cell.angle_gamma   90.00
#
_symmetry.space_group_name_H-M   'P 1'
#
loop_
_entity.id
_entity.type
_entity.pdbx_description
1 polymer ?
#
loop_
_entity_poly.entity_id
_entity_poly.type
_entity_poly.pdbx_seq_one_letter_code
_entity_poly.pdbx_strand_id
1 'polypeptide(L)'
;MYIPGVQNVFTAGLALTGSMMKPETISSGKILDFEVQKCIDEDGNQRCSKPFLVHKATCYQIEWSSEGALSHTTVEVRDAGSNELVFYRDTNGEWTPEKGELVYVDFKPKVWKQGNKTVEYTVETCK
;
A
#
# COMPACT_ATOMS: atom_id res chain seq x y z
N MET A 1 -37.50 -10.36 16.19
CA MET A 1 -36.30 -10.60 15.37
C MET A 1 -35.74 -9.22 15.01
N TYR A 2 -34.64 -8.75 15.61
CA TYR A 2 -33.21 -9.09 15.33
C TYR A 2 -32.87 -8.75 13.86
N ILE A 3 -31.99 -7.83 13.45
CA ILE A 3 -31.08 -6.86 14.10
C ILE A 3 -30.90 -5.66 13.13
N PRO A 4 -30.70 -4.42 13.60
CA PRO A 4 -30.31 -3.29 12.75
C PRO A 4 -28.80 -3.36 12.45
N GLY A 5 -28.44 -3.50 11.17
CA GLY A 5 -27.05 -3.41 10.69
C GLY A 5 -26.62 -1.96 10.51
N VAL A 6 -26.27 -1.31 11.62
CA VAL A 6 -25.53 -0.04 11.66
C VAL A 6 -24.04 -0.33 11.48
N GLN A 7 -23.43 0.11 10.37
CA GLN A 7 -21.97 0.22 10.26
C GLN A 7 -21.56 1.06 9.04
N ASN A 8 -21.98 2.33 9.03
CA ASN A 8 -21.32 3.38 8.26
C ASN A 8 -20.94 4.48 9.25
N VAL A 9 -19.90 4.22 10.05
CA VAL A 9 -19.21 5.28 10.80
C VAL A 9 -17.85 5.42 10.15
N PHE A 10 -17.73 6.45 9.33
CA PHE A 10 -16.46 7.07 8.99
C PHE A 10 -15.82 7.54 10.31
N THR A 11 -15.00 6.70 10.93
CA THR A 11 -14.15 7.12 12.05
C THR A 11 -12.89 7.77 11.48
N ALA A 12 -13.08 8.94 10.83
CA ALA A 12 -12.00 9.85 10.54
C ALA A 12 -11.87 10.82 11.72
N GLY A 13 -10.88 10.58 12.58
CA GLY A 13 -10.49 11.50 13.64
C GLY A 13 -10.82 11.03 15.06
N LEU A 14 -9.84 10.43 15.73
CA LEU A 14 -9.38 10.72 17.11
C LEU A 14 -8.50 9.54 17.60
N ALA A 15 -7.18 9.70 17.59
CA ALA A 15 -6.26 8.96 18.48
C ALA A 15 -4.88 9.63 18.58
N LEU A 16 -4.82 10.96 18.74
CA LEU A 16 -3.64 11.65 19.28
C LEU A 16 -3.75 11.70 20.81
N THR A 17 -3.67 10.55 21.48
CA THR A 17 -3.40 10.48 22.93
C THR A 17 -2.64 9.19 23.23
N GLY A 18 -1.39 9.36 23.69
CA GLY A 18 -0.40 8.31 23.83
C GLY A 18 -0.85 7.05 24.57
N SER A 19 -0.71 5.92 23.88
CA SER A 19 -0.65 4.60 24.51
C SER A 19 0.16 3.67 23.60
N MET A 20 1.31 3.21 24.11
CA MET A 20 2.10 2.05 23.66
C MET A 20 2.28 1.88 22.15
N MET A 21 3.50 2.17 21.67
CA MET A 21 3.99 1.99 20.28
C MET A 21 3.80 0.54 19.81
N LYS A 22 2.59 0.22 19.37
CA LYS A 22 2.31 -0.88 18.47
C LYS A 22 2.25 -0.28 17.07
N PRO A 23 2.91 -0.91 16.09
CA PRO A 23 2.80 -0.47 14.71
C PRO A 23 1.32 -0.54 14.32
N GLU A 24 0.78 0.56 13.80
CA GLU A 24 -0.59 0.63 13.30
C GLU A 24 -0.55 0.29 11.81
N THR A 25 -1.28 -0.75 11.41
CA THR A 25 -1.42 -1.11 10.00
C THR A 25 -2.24 -0.04 9.29
N ILE A 26 -1.61 0.70 8.37
CA ILE A 26 -2.22 1.79 7.62
C ILE A 26 -2.87 1.29 6.34
N SER A 27 -2.21 0.34 5.68
CA SER A 27 -2.71 -0.26 4.45
C SER A 27 -2.18 -1.68 4.32
N SER A 28 -3.02 -2.62 3.95
CA SER A 28 -2.61 -3.97 3.63
C SER A 28 -3.55 -4.59 2.62
N GLY A 29 -3.07 -5.59 1.90
CA GLY A 29 -3.90 -6.32 0.97
C GLY A 29 -3.15 -7.26 0.06
N LYS A 30 -3.91 -7.77 -0.91
CA LYS A 30 -3.44 -8.70 -1.92
C LYS A 30 -3.74 -8.11 -3.30
N ILE A 31 -2.72 -7.98 -4.12
CA ILE A 31 -2.79 -7.48 -5.49
C ILE A 31 -2.56 -8.67 -6.42
N LEU A 32 -3.52 -8.90 -7.32
CA LEU A 32 -3.45 -9.95 -8.33
C LEU A 32 -2.95 -9.36 -9.65
N ASP A 33 -2.14 -10.13 -10.38
CA ASP A 33 -1.54 -9.79 -11.67
C ASP A 33 -0.88 -8.41 -11.71
N PHE A 34 -0.04 -8.10 -10.71
CA PHE A 34 0.70 -6.83 -10.65
C PHE A 34 1.73 -6.66 -11.80
N GLU A 35 1.94 -7.68 -12.65
CA GLU A 35 2.68 -7.55 -13.91
C GLU A 35 1.90 -6.78 -14.99
N VAL A 36 0.74 -6.20 -14.68
CA VAL A 36 0.09 -5.23 -15.56
C VAL A 36 0.66 -3.84 -15.29
N GLN A 37 1.10 -3.12 -16.33
CA GLN A 37 1.80 -1.84 -16.18
C GLN A 37 0.99 -0.74 -15.50
N LYS A 38 -0.34 -0.81 -15.58
CA LYS A 38 -1.26 0.21 -15.10
C LYS A 38 -1.94 -0.25 -13.82
N CYS A 39 -2.10 0.67 -12.85
CA CYS A 39 -2.88 0.40 -11.64
C CYS A 39 -4.34 0.00 -11.97
N ILE A 40 -4.95 0.58 -13.00
CA ILE A 40 -6.26 0.12 -13.50
C ILE A 40 -6.03 -0.43 -14.90
N ASP A 41 -6.38 -1.70 -15.10
CA ASP A 41 -6.29 -2.36 -16.40
C ASP A 41 -7.47 -2.00 -17.32
N GLU A 42 -7.44 -2.46 -18.56
CA GLU A 42 -8.47 -2.13 -19.56
C GLU A 42 -9.85 -2.69 -19.19
N ASP A 43 -9.88 -3.73 -18.36
CA ASP A 43 -11.09 -4.36 -17.82
C ASP A 43 -11.60 -3.66 -16.54
N GLY A 44 -10.90 -2.62 -16.06
CA GLY A 44 -11.25 -1.86 -14.88
C GLY A 44 -10.84 -2.49 -13.55
N ASN A 45 -10.01 -3.54 -13.57
CA ASN A 45 -9.53 -4.17 -12.33
C ASN A 45 -8.43 -3.33 -11.70
N GLN A 46 -8.48 -3.20 -10.37
CA GLN A 46 -7.45 -2.53 -9.59
C GLN A 46 -6.27 -3.47 -9.32
N ARG A 47 -5.11 -3.10 -9.85
CA ARG A 47 -3.81 -3.79 -9.80
C ARG A 47 -2.78 -3.05 -8.92
N CYS A 48 -3.23 -2.05 -8.16
CA CYS A 48 -2.44 -1.36 -7.16
C CYS A 48 -3.18 -1.31 -5.81
N SER A 49 -2.54 -0.80 -4.75
CA SER A 49 -3.22 -0.68 -3.46
C SER A 49 -4.40 0.29 -3.52
N LYS A 50 -5.28 0.18 -2.52
CA LYS A 50 -6.19 1.29 -2.21
C LYS A 50 -5.37 2.51 -1.76
N PRO A 51 -5.79 3.73 -2.12
CA PRO A 51 -5.12 4.92 -1.63
C PRO A 51 -5.22 5.04 -0.10
N PHE A 52 -4.16 5.52 0.53
CA PHE A 52 -4.07 5.78 1.97
C PHE A 52 -3.34 7.10 2.22
N LEU A 53 -3.67 7.73 3.35
CA LEU A 53 -3.07 9.01 3.73
C LEU A 53 -1.73 8.77 4.42
N VAL A 54 -0.72 9.54 4.03
CA VAL A 54 0.55 9.58 4.75
C VAL A 54 0.78 10.95 5.38
N HIS A 55 1.52 10.96 6.48
CA HIS A 55 1.85 12.16 7.22
C HIS A 55 3.34 12.46 7.09
N LYS A 56 3.63 13.76 6.94
CA LYS A 56 5.00 14.27 6.91
C LYS A 56 5.78 13.78 8.13
N ALA A 57 7.04 13.40 7.92
CA ALA A 57 7.99 12.99 8.96
C ALA A 57 7.52 11.81 9.84
N THR A 58 6.53 11.04 9.38
CA THR A 58 6.11 9.79 10.02
C THR A 58 6.82 8.63 9.35
N CYS A 59 7.40 7.73 10.14
CA CYS A 59 8.08 6.54 9.60
C CYS A 59 7.05 5.46 9.29
N TYR A 60 7.12 4.91 8.07
CA TYR A 60 6.33 3.79 7.60
C TYR A 60 7.22 2.63 7.19
N GLN A 61 6.95 1.44 7.70
CA GLN A 61 7.54 0.19 7.27
C GLN A 61 6.69 -0.40 6.14
N ILE A 62 7.31 -0.63 4.99
CA ILE A 62 6.67 -1.28 3.83
C ILE A 62 7.25 -2.68 3.68
N GLU A 63 6.37 -3.68 3.68
CA GLU A 63 6.73 -5.07 3.48
C GLU A 63 5.84 -5.71 2.41
N TRP A 64 6.42 -6.58 1.61
CA TRP A 64 5.67 -7.37 0.66
C TRP A 64 6.29 -8.75 0.45
N SER A 65 5.47 -9.65 -0.08
CA SER A 65 5.88 -10.96 -0.56
C SER A 65 5.18 -11.24 -1.87
N SER A 66 5.94 -11.69 -2.88
CA SER A 66 5.39 -12.09 -4.18
C SER A 66 5.43 -13.60 -4.36
N GLU A 67 4.37 -14.16 -4.92
CA GLU A 67 4.36 -15.55 -5.35
C GLU A 67 5.08 -15.66 -6.71
N GLY A 68 6.33 -16.13 -6.69
CA GLY A 68 7.16 -16.34 -7.87
C GLY A 68 8.60 -16.73 -7.53
N ALA A 69 9.27 -17.53 -8.38
CA ALA A 69 10.55 -18.16 -8.04
C ALA A 69 11.75 -17.17 -7.93
N LEU A 70 11.66 -15.97 -8.52
CA LEU A 70 12.78 -15.02 -8.66
C LEU A 70 12.31 -13.55 -8.77
N SER A 71 11.15 -13.18 -8.22
CA SER A 71 10.64 -11.81 -8.38
C SER A 71 11.41 -10.81 -7.54
N HIS A 72 12.44 -10.20 -8.12
CA HIS A 72 12.79 -8.84 -7.73
C HIS A 72 11.61 -7.95 -8.10
N THR A 73 10.86 -7.52 -7.09
CA THR A 73 9.71 -6.62 -7.23
C THR A 73 10.08 -5.29 -6.61
N THR A 74 9.86 -4.21 -7.35
CA THR A 74 10.00 -2.85 -6.83
C THR A 74 8.65 -2.40 -6.30
N VAL A 75 8.59 -1.85 -5.11
CA VAL A 75 7.43 -1.08 -4.66
C VAL A 75 7.64 0.38 -5.03
N GLU A 76 6.64 0.98 -5.64
CA GLU A 76 6.57 2.40 -5.94
C GLU A 76 5.42 3.01 -5.15
N VAL A 77 5.70 4.03 -4.35
CA VAL A 77 4.67 4.87 -3.73
C VAL A 77 4.40 6.03 -4.67
N ARG A 78 3.14 6.20 -5.06
CA ARG A 78 2.70 7.20 -6.04
C ARG A 78 1.60 8.08 -5.47
N ASP A 79 1.61 9.36 -5.84
CA ASP A 79 0.54 10.30 -5.50
C ASP A 79 -0.77 9.87 -6.19
N ALA A 80 -1.86 9.81 -5.45
CA ALA A 80 -3.13 9.27 -5.93
C ALA A 80 -3.87 10.20 -6.90
N GLY A 81 -3.56 11.51 -6.91
CA GLY A 81 -4.19 12.48 -7.80
C GLY A 81 -3.45 12.69 -9.13
N SER A 82 -2.13 12.70 -9.09
CA SER A 82 -1.23 13.06 -10.19
C SER A 82 -0.45 11.87 -10.76
N ASN A 83 -0.43 10.73 -10.07
CA ASN A 83 0.37 9.56 -10.41
C ASN A 83 1.90 9.80 -10.38
N GLU A 84 2.35 10.89 -9.75
CA GLU A 84 3.77 11.20 -9.56
C GLU A 84 4.43 10.15 -8.65
N LEU A 85 5.65 9.73 -8.99
CA LEU A 85 6.44 8.84 -8.15
C LEU A 85 6.97 9.63 -6.95
N VAL A 86 6.53 9.24 -5.75
CA VAL A 86 6.93 9.88 -4.48
C VAL A 86 8.14 9.16 -3.89
N PHE A 87 8.14 7.83 -3.96
CA PHE A 87 9.17 7.00 -3.35
C PHE A 87 9.21 5.62 -4.02
N TYR A 88 10.36 4.95 -4.00
CA TYR A 88 10.45 3.56 -4.45
C TYR A 88 11.52 2.78 -3.70
N ARG A 89 11.35 1.46 -3.61
CA ARG A 89 12.36 0.54 -3.08
C ARG A 89 12.28 -0.82 -3.76
N ASP A 90 13.44 -1.49 -3.81
CA ASP A 90 13.58 -2.86 -4.31
C ASP A 90 13.45 -3.94 -3.23
N THR A 91 13.44 -3.54 -1.96
CA THR A 91 13.35 -4.44 -0.80
C THR A 91 12.49 -3.83 0.29
N ASN A 92 11.95 -4.69 1.17
CA ASN A 92 11.27 -4.27 2.40
C ASN A 92 12.11 -3.24 3.16
N GLY A 93 11.41 -2.34 3.85
CA GLY A 93 12.07 -1.37 4.71
C GLY A 93 11.26 -0.10 4.91
N GLU A 94 11.96 0.86 5.50
CA GLU A 94 11.33 2.07 6.00
C GLU A 94 11.27 3.18 4.95
N TRP A 95 10.29 4.04 5.12
CA TRP A 95 10.06 5.26 4.36
C TRP A 95 9.53 6.35 5.27
N THR A 96 10.07 7.56 5.13
CA THR A 96 9.63 8.74 5.86
C THR A 96 9.25 9.83 4.84
N PRO A 97 7.96 10.17 4.67
CA PRO A 97 7.51 11.14 3.68
C PRO A 97 7.93 12.56 4.03
N GLU A 98 8.31 13.34 3.01
CA GLU A 98 8.69 14.76 3.17
C GLU A 98 7.49 15.70 3.31
N LYS A 99 6.32 15.27 2.84
CA LYS A 99 5.04 15.97 2.90
C LYS A 99 3.91 14.98 3.21
N GLY A 100 2.76 15.50 3.65
CA GLY A 100 1.56 14.69 3.80
C GLY A 100 0.77 14.70 2.49
N GLU A 101 0.44 13.52 1.97
CA GLU A 101 -0.30 13.38 0.72
C GLU A 101 -1.06 12.06 0.69
N LEU A 102 -2.02 11.94 -0.24
CA LEU A 102 -2.76 10.71 -0.45
C LEU A 102 -1.99 9.87 -1.48
N VAL A 103 -1.55 8.68 -1.09
CA VAL A 103 -0.70 7.83 -1.93
C VAL A 103 -1.31 6.45 -2.13
N TYR A 104 -0.80 5.72 -3.10
CA TYR A 104 -0.98 4.28 -3.24
C TYR A 104 0.35 3.60 -3.53
N VAL A 105 0.44 2.30 -3.24
CA VAL A 105 1.59 1.47 -3.63
C VAL A 105 1.28 0.68 -4.89
N ASP A 106 2.22 0.71 -5.82
CA ASP A 106 2.23 -0.02 -7.07
C ASP A 106 3.45 -0.95 -7.07
N PHE A 107 3.28 -2.18 -7.53
CA PHE A 107 4.36 -3.16 -7.55
C PHE A 107 4.80 -3.35 -8.99
N LYS A 108 6.10 -3.19 -9.25
CA LYS A 108 6.70 -3.36 -10.58
C LYS A 108 7.62 -4.58 -10.58
N PRO A 109 7.32 -5.63 -11.35
CA PRO A 109 8.26 -6.75 -11.51
C PRO A 109 9.50 -6.24 -12.27
N LYS A 110 10.71 -6.58 -11.80
CA LYS A 110 11.94 -6.27 -12.57
C LYS A 110 12.05 -7.08 -13.85
N VAL A 111 11.45 -8.27 -13.89
CA VAL A 111 11.41 -9.11 -15.10
C VAL A 111 9.99 -9.50 -15.40
N TRP A 112 9.50 -9.03 -16.55
CA TRP A 112 8.15 -9.31 -17.06
C TRP A 112 8.00 -10.78 -17.45
N LYS A 113 6.80 -11.33 -17.28
CA LYS A 113 6.41 -12.69 -17.71
C LYS A 113 7.13 -13.83 -16.99
N GLN A 114 7.66 -13.58 -15.79
CA GLN A 114 8.24 -14.65 -14.95
C GLN A 114 7.19 -15.33 -14.05
N GLY A 115 5.92 -15.01 -14.24
CA GLY A 115 4.83 -15.69 -13.55
C GLY A 115 4.57 -15.14 -12.16
N ASN A 116 4.86 -13.85 -11.93
CA ASN A 116 4.49 -13.20 -10.68
C ASN A 116 3.00 -12.85 -10.74
N LYS A 117 2.20 -13.56 -9.96
CA LYS A 117 0.74 -13.44 -10.05
C LYS A 117 0.12 -12.70 -8.89
N THR A 118 0.83 -12.64 -7.78
CA THR A 118 0.30 -12.12 -6.54
C THR A 118 1.38 -11.37 -5.79
N VAL A 119 1.03 -10.21 -5.25
CA VAL A 119 1.76 -9.57 -4.16
C VAL A 119 0.84 -9.42 -2.97
N GLU A 120 1.30 -9.87 -1.81
CA GLU A 120 0.70 -9.53 -0.52
C GLU A 120 1.59 -8.48 0.13
N TYR A 121 0.97 -7.39 0.61
CA TYR A 121 1.70 -6.25 1.14
C TYR A 121 1.09 -5.72 2.43
N THR A 122 1.95 -5.07 3.21
CA THR A 122 1.60 -4.37 4.44
C THR A 122 2.39 -3.07 4.52
N VAL A 123 1.71 -2.00 4.90
CA VAL A 123 2.28 -0.69 5.25
C VAL A 123 1.84 -0.37 6.67
N GLU A 124 2.80 -0.22 7.56
CA GLU A 124 2.56 0.06 8.98
C GLU A 124 3.40 1.24 9.45
N THR A 125 3.00 1.91 10.52
CA THR A 125 3.89 2.86 11.19
C THR A 125 5.06 2.12 11.85
N CYS A 126 6.25 2.72 11.83
CA CYS A 126 7.41 2.14 12.49
C CYS A 126 7.21 2.06 14.01
N LYS A 127 7.92 1.13 14.65
CA LYS A 127 7.88 0.91 16.10
C LYS A 127 8.66 1.95 16.89
#